data_AF-A0A858U6V4-F1
#
_entry.id   AF-A0A858U6V4-F1
#
_cell.length_a   1.000
_cell.length_b   1.000
_cell.length_c   1.000
_cell.angle_alpha   90.00
_cell.angle_beta   90.00
_cell.angle_gamma   90.00
#
_symmetry.space_group_name_H-M   'P 1'
#
loop_
_entity.id
_entity.type
_entity.pdbx_description
1 polymer ?
#
loop_
_entity_poly.entity_id
_entity_poly.type
_entity_poly.pdbx_seq_one_letter_code
_entity_poly.pdbx_strand_id
1 'polypeptide(L)'
;MFKKISKKNKIIMALLSSQFIALPIIMVACNNKGADKKTNHPTDTIDVRGNNFHASDVNREGSLIGEELTKRVNEVIENSTFKLTDLAKKEYSALGSQIEKDNYIKKLWENITKWFSDAKDQLNRYGFIPDTLKNPEFQKYMEVYIPNLEYFVGNHEVHCYFDYDESQRNIYYHYKIKCLDGRQNEGQGDVFLDLGQNH
;
A
#
# COMPACT_ATOMS: atom_id res chain seq x y z
N MET A 1 11.71 -52.56 -32.59
CA MET A 1 11.39 -52.07 -31.22
C MET A 1 12.32 -50.91 -30.90
N PHE A 2 11.78 -49.82 -30.38
CA PHE A 2 12.34 -48.46 -30.36
C PHE A 2 13.46 -48.19 -29.33
N LYS A 3 14.25 -47.14 -29.65
CA LYS A 3 14.99 -46.19 -28.77
C LYS A 3 16.31 -46.70 -28.14
N LYS A 4 17.36 -45.88 -27.96
CA LYS A 4 17.48 -44.41 -27.88
C LYS A 4 18.94 -44.00 -28.14
N ILE A 5 19.13 -42.90 -28.88
CA ILE A 5 20.41 -42.19 -29.00
C ILE A 5 20.55 -41.25 -27.79
N SER A 6 21.73 -41.19 -27.18
CA SER A 6 22.14 -40.08 -26.30
C SER A 6 23.57 -39.67 -26.64
N LYS A 7 23.70 -38.53 -27.32
CA LYS A 7 24.95 -37.80 -27.54
C LYS A 7 25.25 -36.95 -26.31
N LYS A 8 26.40 -37.14 -25.69
CA LYS A 8 26.98 -36.18 -24.73
C LYS A 8 27.90 -35.23 -25.51
N ASN A 9 27.44 -34.01 -25.75
CA ASN A 9 28.32 -32.92 -26.16
C ASN A 9 28.58 -32.02 -24.95
N LYS A 10 29.87 -31.87 -24.62
CA LYS A 10 30.42 -30.72 -23.90
C LYS A 10 30.18 -29.46 -24.74
N ILE A 11 30.10 -28.27 -24.10
CA ILE A 11 30.87 -27.06 -24.44
C ILE A 11 30.35 -25.82 -23.66
N ILE A 12 31.31 -25.23 -22.91
CA ILE A 12 31.64 -23.80 -22.74
C ILE A 12 30.81 -22.92 -21.78
N MET A 13 31.55 -22.42 -20.79
CA MET A 13 31.33 -21.19 -20.02
C MET A 13 31.07 -19.97 -20.92
N ALA A 14 30.06 -19.17 -20.59
CA ALA A 14 30.02 -17.77 -20.95
C ALA A 14 29.73 -16.95 -19.67
N LEU A 15 30.79 -16.36 -19.11
CA LEU A 15 30.68 -15.12 -18.33
C LEU A 15 30.26 -14.02 -19.30
N LEU A 16 29.10 -13.41 -19.10
CA LEU A 16 28.78 -12.08 -19.63
C LEU A 16 27.76 -11.39 -18.70
N SER A 17 28.30 -10.49 -17.87
CA SER A 17 27.75 -9.19 -17.48
C SER A 17 26.25 -8.93 -17.76
N SER A 18 25.41 -9.10 -16.73
CA SER A 18 24.09 -8.46 -16.67
C SER A 18 24.14 -7.29 -15.68
N GLN A 19 24.50 -6.15 -16.25
CA GLN A 19 23.99 -4.79 -15.99
C GLN A 19 23.27 -4.58 -14.65
N PHE A 20 23.84 -3.68 -13.83
CA PHE A 20 23.07 -2.96 -12.82
C PHE A 20 21.94 -2.23 -13.53
N ILE A 21 20.73 -2.76 -13.48
CA ILE A 21 19.54 -1.96 -13.79
C ILE A 21 19.31 -1.11 -12.55
N ALA A 22 19.89 0.08 -12.55
CA ALA A 22 19.43 1.16 -11.68
C ALA A 22 17.99 1.46 -12.10
N LEU A 23 17.03 0.84 -11.41
CA LEU A 23 15.62 1.15 -11.59
C LEU A 23 15.32 2.51 -10.94
N PRO A 24 14.40 3.30 -11.51
CA PRO A 24 14.08 4.62 -11.00
C PRO A 24 13.43 4.50 -9.62
N ILE A 25 14.06 5.10 -8.62
CA ILE A 25 13.38 5.49 -7.39
C ILE A 25 12.34 6.52 -7.80
N ILE A 26 11.07 6.13 -7.88
CA ILE A 26 9.98 7.10 -8.07
C ILE A 26 9.75 7.74 -6.70
N MET A 27 10.55 8.76 -6.42
CA MET A 27 10.23 9.77 -5.43
C MET A 27 8.98 10.51 -5.91
N VAL A 28 7.86 10.35 -5.23
CA VAL A 28 6.72 11.26 -5.40
C VAL A 28 7.06 12.55 -4.67
N ALA A 29 7.79 13.43 -5.37
CA ALA A 29 7.92 14.83 -4.98
C ALA A 29 6.74 15.60 -5.59
N CYS A 30 5.75 15.96 -4.77
CA CYS A 30 4.77 16.97 -5.15
C CYS A 30 5.48 18.32 -5.29
N ASN A 31 5.82 18.70 -6.53
CA ASN A 31 6.50 19.95 -6.83
C ASN A 31 5.49 21.10 -6.91
N ASN A 32 5.43 21.94 -5.89
CA ASN A 32 4.80 23.26 -6.00
C ASN A 32 5.75 24.19 -6.77
N LYS A 33 5.54 24.33 -8.09
CA LYS A 33 6.15 25.42 -8.85
C LYS A 33 5.31 26.70 -8.72
N GLY A 34 5.79 27.61 -7.87
CA GLY A 34 5.51 29.04 -7.92
C GLY A 34 6.83 29.79 -7.76
N ALA A 35 7.23 30.54 -8.77
CA ALA A 35 8.59 31.06 -8.97
C ALA A 35 8.90 32.39 -8.28
N ASP A 36 10.18 32.54 -7.92
CA ASP A 36 11.06 33.72 -7.95
C ASP A 36 10.72 35.02 -7.17
N LYS A 37 11.51 35.30 -6.11
CA LYS A 37 12.65 36.24 -6.13
C LYS A 37 13.31 36.37 -4.75
N LYS A 38 14.65 36.36 -4.72
CA LYS A 38 15.46 36.68 -3.54
C LYS A 38 15.26 38.14 -3.11
N THR A 39 14.92 38.38 -1.84
CA THR A 39 15.36 39.54 -1.05
C THR A 39 15.14 39.27 0.45
N ASN A 40 16.11 39.66 1.28
CA ASN A 40 16.20 39.42 2.72
C ASN A 40 15.08 40.10 3.54
N HIS A 41 14.43 39.37 4.44
CA HIS A 41 14.18 39.74 5.85
C HIS A 41 13.41 38.61 6.60
N PRO A 42 13.62 38.43 7.92
CA PRO A 42 13.05 37.32 8.68
C PRO A 42 11.71 37.72 9.28
N THR A 43 10.63 37.00 8.94
CA THR A 43 9.46 36.92 9.82
C THR A 43 8.59 35.74 9.44
N ASP A 44 8.34 34.90 10.44
CA ASP A 44 7.12 34.14 10.70
C ASP A 44 6.05 34.14 9.61
N THR A 45 5.80 32.97 9.04
CA THR A 45 4.46 32.32 9.03
C THR A 45 4.53 31.08 8.14
N ILE A 46 4.71 29.91 8.78
CA ILE A 46 4.17 28.67 8.22
C ILE A 46 3.00 28.30 9.13
N ASP A 47 1.84 28.88 8.84
CA ASP A 47 0.57 28.45 9.41
C ASP A 47 0.12 27.17 8.68
N VAL A 48 0.76 26.05 9.03
CA VAL A 48 0.23 24.72 8.75
C VAL A 48 -0.85 24.49 9.78
N ARG A 49 -2.11 24.80 9.41
CA ARG A 49 -3.34 24.42 10.10
C ARG A 49 -3.15 23.43 11.27
N GLY A 50 -3.02 23.97 12.47
CA GLY A 50 -3.62 23.43 13.69
C GLY A 50 -3.11 22.12 14.30
N ASN A 51 -1.86 21.69 14.09
CA ASN A 51 -1.29 20.59 14.89
C ASN A 51 -0.13 21.09 15.75
N ASN A 52 -0.34 21.18 17.07
CA ASN A 52 0.67 21.56 18.05
C ASN A 52 1.67 20.42 18.29
N PHE A 53 2.65 20.23 17.41
CA PHE A 53 3.76 19.29 17.63
C PHE A 53 4.94 20.00 18.33
N HIS A 54 5.66 19.30 19.22
CA HIS A 54 6.92 19.84 19.73
C HIS A 54 8.02 19.72 18.68
N ALA A 55 8.95 20.69 18.65
CA ALA A 55 10.06 20.70 17.71
C ALA A 55 11.01 19.49 17.84
N SER A 56 10.97 18.76 18.96
CA SER A 56 11.67 17.49 19.17
C SER A 56 11.09 16.32 18.38
N ASP A 57 9.84 16.45 17.95
CA ASP A 57 9.03 15.35 17.40
C ASP A 57 9.02 15.37 15.88
N VAL A 58 9.69 16.37 15.29
CA VAL A 58 9.85 16.55 13.86
C VAL A 58 11.32 16.59 13.50
N ASN A 59 11.69 15.88 12.44
CA ASN A 59 13.04 15.92 11.92
C ASN A 59 13.29 17.18 11.09
N ARG A 60 14.52 17.29 10.55
CA ARG A 60 14.97 18.42 9.74
C ARG A 60 14.12 18.68 8.48
N GLU A 61 13.37 17.69 8.02
CA GLU A 61 12.55 17.73 6.81
C GLU A 61 11.06 17.88 7.12
N GLY A 62 10.69 18.02 8.39
CA GLY A 62 9.31 18.23 8.84
C GLY A 62 8.49 16.94 9.00
N SER A 63 9.11 15.75 8.90
CA SER A 63 8.44 14.48 9.18
C SER A 63 8.45 14.18 10.68
N LEU A 64 7.42 13.48 11.16
CA LEU A 64 7.37 13.04 12.57
C LEU A 64 8.44 11.98 12.86
N ILE A 65 8.92 11.93 14.11
CA ILE A 65 9.87 10.93 14.62
C ILE A 65 9.47 10.43 16.02
N GLY A 66 10.02 9.30 16.43
CA GLY A 66 9.90 8.79 17.81
C GLY A 66 8.46 8.43 18.21
N GLU A 67 8.08 8.76 19.45
CA GLU A 67 6.77 8.37 20.02
C GLU A 67 5.59 8.99 19.27
N GLU A 68 5.71 10.24 18.79
CA GLU A 68 4.63 10.91 18.06
C GLU A 68 4.44 10.30 16.67
N LEU A 69 5.53 9.86 16.03
CA LEU A 69 5.44 9.07 14.80
C LEU A 69 4.70 7.76 15.07
N THR A 70 5.09 6.99 16.08
CA THR A 70 4.42 5.72 16.42
C THR A 70 2.94 5.93 16.71
N LYS A 71 2.59 6.96 17.49
CA LYS A 71 1.20 7.33 17.76
C LYS A 71 0.44 7.66 16.47
N ARG A 72 1.04 8.44 15.58
CA ARG A 72 0.43 8.80 14.29
C ARG A 72 0.26 7.60 13.37
N VAL A 73 1.21 6.67 13.35
CA VAL A 73 1.10 5.40 12.61
C VAL A 73 -0.11 4.61 13.13
N ASN A 74 -0.24 4.48 14.46
CA ASN A 74 -1.36 3.78 15.07
C ASN A 74 -2.70 4.46 14.76
N GLU A 75 -2.78 5.78 14.89
CA GLU A 75 -3.98 6.55 14.51
C GLU A 75 -4.35 6.33 13.04
N VAL A 76 -3.38 6.28 12.14
CA VAL A 76 -3.62 6.05 10.71
C VAL A 76 -4.17 4.64 10.47
N ILE A 77 -3.61 3.63 11.14
CA ILE A 77 -4.08 2.25 11.03
C ILE A 77 -5.49 2.11 11.63
N GLU A 78 -5.75 2.69 12.80
CA GLU A 78 -7.04 2.62 13.48
C GLU A 78 -8.17 3.33 12.71
N ASN A 79 -7.85 4.44 12.04
CA ASN A 79 -8.83 5.19 11.25
C ASN A 79 -8.89 4.77 9.78
N SER A 80 -8.07 3.80 9.39
CA SER A 80 -8.11 3.21 8.06
C SER A 80 -9.32 2.28 7.93
N THR A 81 -9.98 2.32 6.77
CA THR A 81 -11.16 1.47 6.53
C THR A 81 -11.05 0.71 5.23
N PHE A 82 -11.63 -0.49 5.23
CA PHE A 82 -11.86 -1.31 4.05
C PHE A 82 -13.27 -1.84 4.15
N LYS A 83 -14.16 -1.48 3.24
CA LYS A 83 -15.56 -1.86 3.34
C LYS A 83 -16.15 -2.18 1.98
N LEU A 84 -17.20 -3.00 1.99
CA LEU A 84 -18.05 -3.17 0.84
C LEU A 84 -18.82 -1.87 0.52
N THR A 85 -19.03 -1.60 -0.77
CA THR A 85 -19.98 -0.56 -1.22
C THR A 85 -21.41 -0.96 -0.89
N ASP A 86 -22.36 -0.02 -0.96
CA ASP A 86 -23.78 -0.33 -0.74
C ASP A 86 -24.33 -1.40 -1.71
N LEU A 87 -23.85 -1.39 -2.96
CA LEU A 87 -24.18 -2.41 -3.94
C LEU A 87 -23.70 -3.79 -3.49
N ALA A 88 -22.42 -3.92 -3.17
CA ALA A 88 -21.83 -5.20 -2.79
C ALA A 88 -22.37 -5.70 -1.44
N LYS A 89 -22.64 -4.80 -0.49
CA LYS A 89 -23.33 -5.13 0.77
C LYS A 89 -24.69 -5.75 0.52
N LYS A 90 -25.47 -5.18 -0.40
CA LYS A 90 -26.79 -5.71 -0.77
C LYS A 90 -26.68 -7.08 -1.44
N GLU A 91 -25.75 -7.25 -2.37
CA GLU A 91 -25.48 -8.55 -3.02
C GLU A 91 -25.07 -9.61 -1.99
N TYR A 92 -24.11 -9.29 -1.12
CA TYR A 92 -23.60 -10.18 -0.09
C TYR A 92 -24.67 -10.56 0.95
N SER A 93 -25.50 -9.60 1.37
CA SER A 93 -26.55 -9.83 2.36
C SER A 93 -27.72 -10.65 1.81
N ALA A 94 -27.92 -10.66 0.49
CA ALA A 94 -28.94 -11.47 -0.16
C ALA A 94 -28.59 -12.98 -0.23
N LEU A 95 -27.33 -13.34 0.04
CA LEU A 95 -26.86 -14.73 0.04
C LEU A 95 -27.36 -15.47 1.29
N GLY A 96 -28.01 -16.62 1.08
CA GLY A 96 -28.74 -17.34 2.11
C GLY A 96 -27.86 -18.25 2.98
N SER A 97 -26.67 -18.61 2.51
CA SER A 97 -25.76 -19.53 3.20
C SER A 97 -24.35 -18.97 3.39
N GLN A 98 -23.64 -19.49 4.41
CA GLN A 98 -22.24 -19.14 4.64
C GLN A 98 -21.35 -19.56 3.47
N ILE A 99 -21.64 -20.70 2.82
CA ILE A 99 -20.87 -21.19 1.68
C ILE A 99 -20.97 -20.21 0.49
N GLU A 100 -22.16 -19.69 0.21
CA GLU A 100 -22.35 -18.69 -0.85
C GLU A 100 -21.62 -17.39 -0.50
N LYS A 101 -21.68 -16.95 0.75
CA LYS A 101 -20.93 -15.78 1.24
C LYS A 101 -19.43 -15.95 1.09
N ASP A 102 -18.87 -17.08 1.50
CA ASP A 102 -17.45 -17.39 1.35
C ASP A 102 -17.04 -17.39 -0.13
N ASN A 103 -17.86 -17.98 -1.01
CA ASN A 103 -17.62 -17.97 -2.46
C ASN A 103 -17.67 -16.57 -3.06
N TYR A 104 -18.56 -15.70 -2.56
CA TYR A 104 -18.61 -14.29 -2.96
C TYR A 104 -17.32 -13.57 -2.61
N ILE A 105 -16.80 -13.75 -1.40
CA ILE A 105 -15.51 -13.17 -0.98
C ILE A 105 -14.35 -13.70 -1.82
N LYS A 106 -14.31 -15.02 -2.08
CA LYS A 106 -13.28 -15.60 -2.98
C LYS A 106 -13.32 -15.01 -4.37
N LYS A 107 -14.52 -14.77 -4.93
CA LYS A 107 -14.68 -14.14 -6.23
C LYS A 107 -14.21 -12.67 -6.22
N LEU A 108 -14.50 -11.92 -5.15
CA LEU A 108 -13.95 -10.57 -4.99
C LEU A 108 -12.41 -10.60 -4.93
N TRP A 109 -11.84 -11.55 -4.20
CA TRP A 109 -10.39 -11.74 -4.14
C TRP A 109 -9.79 -12.03 -5.53
N GLU A 110 -10.36 -12.98 -6.28
CA GLU A 110 -9.95 -13.26 -7.65
C GLU A 110 -10.01 -12.01 -8.54
N ASN A 111 -11.02 -11.16 -8.36
CA ASN A 111 -11.12 -9.91 -9.10
C ASN A 111 -10.03 -8.91 -8.70
N ILE A 112 -9.70 -8.76 -7.41
CA ILE A 112 -8.57 -7.95 -6.95
C ILE A 112 -7.28 -8.40 -7.64
N THR A 113 -7.03 -9.71 -7.72
CA THR A 113 -5.80 -10.21 -8.36
C THR A 113 -5.67 -9.80 -9.83
N LYS A 114 -6.80 -9.57 -10.51
CA LYS A 114 -6.86 -9.11 -11.90
C LYS A 114 -6.77 -7.58 -12.00
N TRP A 115 -7.50 -6.86 -11.16
CA TRP A 115 -7.52 -5.39 -11.17
C TRP A 115 -6.19 -4.78 -10.77
N PHE A 116 -5.41 -5.48 -9.95
CA PHE A 116 -4.11 -5.03 -9.44
C PHE A 116 -2.95 -5.90 -9.95
N SER A 117 -3.14 -6.62 -11.06
CA SER A 117 -2.09 -7.49 -11.64
C SER A 117 -0.80 -6.76 -11.97
N ASP A 118 -0.92 -5.48 -12.36
CA ASP A 118 0.18 -4.64 -12.82
C ASP A 118 0.79 -3.82 -11.66
N ALA A 119 0.16 -3.85 -10.49
CA ALA A 119 0.57 -3.10 -9.30
C ALA A 119 1.28 -4.00 -8.27
N LYS A 120 1.84 -5.12 -8.73
CA LYS A 120 2.51 -6.06 -7.83
C LYS A 120 3.83 -5.50 -7.29
N ASP A 121 4.08 -5.73 -6.01
CA ASP A 121 5.34 -5.35 -5.40
C ASP A 121 6.46 -6.37 -5.66
N GLN A 122 7.64 -6.11 -5.11
CA GLN A 122 8.83 -6.97 -5.27
C GLN A 122 8.65 -8.38 -4.70
N LEU A 123 7.66 -8.59 -3.83
CA LEU A 123 7.29 -9.88 -3.25
C LEU A 123 6.08 -10.50 -3.96
N ASN A 124 5.68 -9.98 -5.12
CA ASN A 124 4.55 -10.45 -5.93
C ASN A 124 3.20 -10.31 -5.19
N ARG A 125 3.10 -9.40 -4.22
CA ARG A 125 1.85 -9.05 -3.51
C ARG A 125 1.10 -7.98 -4.28
N TYR A 126 -0.23 -7.97 -4.19
CA TYR A 126 -1.08 -7.02 -4.93
C TYR A 126 -1.07 -5.64 -4.27
N GLY A 127 0.00 -4.89 -4.54
CA GLY A 127 0.21 -3.55 -4.03
C GLY A 127 -0.79 -2.54 -4.59
N PHE A 128 -1.00 -1.45 -3.88
CA PHE A 128 -1.78 -0.34 -4.40
C PHE A 128 -1.27 1.02 -3.91
N ILE A 129 -1.60 2.03 -4.70
CA ILE A 129 -1.40 3.45 -4.40
C ILE A 129 -2.75 4.16 -4.59
N PRO A 130 -2.93 5.41 -4.11
CA PRO A 130 -4.21 6.11 -4.23
C PRO A 130 -4.78 6.15 -5.65
N ASP A 131 -3.92 6.20 -6.67
CA ASP A 131 -4.36 6.19 -8.07
C ASP A 131 -4.90 4.84 -8.53
N THR A 132 -4.33 3.72 -8.09
CA THR A 132 -4.84 2.39 -8.49
C THR A 132 -6.18 2.07 -7.85
N LEU A 133 -6.49 2.68 -6.70
CA LEU A 133 -7.81 2.61 -6.07
C LEU A 133 -8.92 3.33 -6.87
N LYS A 134 -8.56 4.12 -7.89
CA LYS A 134 -9.52 4.77 -8.80
C LYS A 134 -10.04 3.83 -9.91
N ASN A 135 -9.66 2.55 -9.89
CA ASN A 135 -10.17 1.56 -10.83
C ASN A 135 -11.72 1.46 -10.69
N PRO A 136 -12.49 1.78 -11.74
CA PRO A 136 -13.96 1.81 -11.65
C PRO A 136 -14.58 0.45 -11.34
N GLU A 137 -13.98 -0.65 -11.79
CA GLU A 137 -14.48 -1.99 -11.51
C GLU A 137 -14.25 -2.38 -10.05
N PHE A 138 -13.13 -1.95 -9.46
CA PHE A 138 -12.88 -2.11 -8.03
C PHE A 138 -13.86 -1.29 -7.20
N GLN A 139 -14.03 0.00 -7.53
CA GLN A 139 -14.89 0.95 -6.80
C GLN A 139 -16.38 0.60 -6.86
N LYS A 140 -16.81 -0.28 -7.77
CA LYS A 140 -18.19 -0.82 -7.74
C LYS A 140 -18.45 -1.66 -6.49
N TYR A 141 -17.43 -2.36 -5.97
CA TYR A 141 -17.61 -3.35 -4.92
C TYR A 141 -16.96 -2.97 -3.60
N MET A 142 -15.88 -2.19 -3.62
CA MET A 142 -15.08 -1.91 -2.45
C MET A 142 -14.69 -0.44 -2.33
N GLU A 143 -14.64 0.02 -1.09
CA GLU A 143 -14.17 1.33 -0.69
C GLU A 143 -13.00 1.16 0.29
N VAL A 144 -11.89 1.83 -0.02
CA VAL A 144 -10.71 1.91 0.84
C VAL A 144 -10.53 3.37 1.24
N TYR A 145 -10.40 3.60 2.54
CA TYR A 145 -10.02 4.91 3.07
C TYR A 145 -8.72 4.76 3.85
N ILE A 146 -7.73 5.58 3.47
CA ILE A 146 -6.47 5.71 4.18
C ILE A 146 -6.39 7.18 4.66
N PRO A 147 -6.20 7.42 5.97
CA PRO A 147 -6.00 8.77 6.50
C PRO A 147 -4.82 9.50 5.87
N ASN A 148 -4.74 10.81 6.08
CA ASN A 148 -3.69 11.64 5.49
C ASN A 148 -2.28 11.18 5.92
N LEU A 149 -1.43 10.89 4.91
CA LEU A 149 -0.07 10.37 5.07
C LEU A 149 1.03 11.43 4.97
N GLU A 150 0.67 12.72 4.86
CA GLU A 150 1.62 13.83 4.68
C GLU A 150 2.75 13.86 5.74
N TYR A 151 2.48 13.41 6.97
CA TYR A 151 3.45 13.37 8.07
C TYR A 151 4.58 12.35 7.87
N PHE A 152 4.42 11.42 6.93
CA PHE A 152 5.40 10.37 6.60
C PHE A 152 6.27 10.76 5.39
N VAL A 153 5.91 11.81 4.66
CA VAL A 153 6.59 12.24 3.43
C VAL A 153 8.03 12.62 3.72
N GLY A 154 8.95 12.19 2.84
CA GLY A 154 10.37 12.57 2.87
C GLY A 154 11.26 11.65 3.69
N ASN A 155 10.70 10.88 4.64
CA ASN A 155 11.48 10.02 5.54
C ASN A 155 10.99 8.59 5.66
N HIS A 156 9.80 8.27 5.14
CA HIS A 156 9.21 6.94 5.26
C HIS A 156 8.67 6.41 3.94
N GLU A 157 8.77 5.09 3.77
CA GLU A 157 8.08 4.34 2.74
C GLU A 157 6.79 3.76 3.31
N VAL A 158 5.69 3.93 2.58
CA VAL A 158 4.41 3.33 2.91
C VAL A 158 4.13 2.22 1.91
N HIS A 159 3.89 1.02 2.42
CA HIS A 159 3.50 -0.14 1.64
C HIS A 159 2.08 -0.54 1.97
N CYS A 160 1.23 -0.60 0.95
CA CYS A 160 -0.13 -1.11 1.05
C CYS A 160 -0.31 -2.23 0.03
N TYR A 161 -0.84 -3.38 0.45
CA TYR A 161 -1.19 -4.47 -0.46
C TYR A 161 -2.40 -5.25 0.04
N PHE A 162 -3.17 -5.80 -0.90
CA PHE A 162 -4.28 -6.70 -0.59
C PHE A 162 -3.80 -8.13 -0.45
N ASP A 163 -4.48 -8.88 0.43
CA ASP A 163 -4.30 -10.32 0.59
C ASP A 163 -5.59 -10.98 1.12
N TYR A 164 -5.62 -12.31 1.10
CA TYR A 164 -6.75 -13.11 1.57
C TYR A 164 -6.33 -13.99 2.75
N ASP A 165 -7.05 -13.86 3.85
CA ASP A 165 -6.86 -14.69 5.05
C ASP A 165 -7.79 -15.91 4.97
N GLU A 166 -7.19 -17.10 4.78
CA GLU A 166 -7.92 -18.38 4.72
C GLU A 166 -8.60 -18.75 6.05
N SER A 167 -8.06 -18.32 7.18
CA SER A 167 -8.59 -18.63 8.52
C SER A 167 -9.83 -17.81 8.84
N GLN A 168 -9.80 -16.52 8.52
CA GLN A 168 -10.95 -15.61 8.66
C GLN A 168 -11.90 -15.70 7.46
N ARG A 169 -11.45 -16.32 6.36
CA ARG A 169 -12.15 -16.39 5.07
C ARG A 169 -12.53 -15.00 4.57
N ASN A 170 -11.62 -14.03 4.75
CA ASN A 170 -11.86 -12.63 4.45
C ASN A 170 -10.68 -11.99 3.73
N ILE A 171 -10.96 -10.91 3.01
CA ILE A 171 -9.93 -10.10 2.37
C ILE A 171 -9.48 -9.04 3.37
N TYR A 172 -8.20 -8.72 3.36
CA TYR A 172 -7.65 -7.59 4.08
C TYR A 172 -6.71 -6.81 3.17
N TYR A 173 -6.37 -5.60 3.58
CA TYR A 173 -5.11 -5.02 3.15
C TYR A 173 -4.17 -4.88 4.32
N HIS A 174 -2.89 -5.13 4.04
CA HIS A 174 -1.81 -4.87 4.94
C HIS A 174 -1.29 -3.46 4.71
N TYR A 175 -1.07 -2.75 5.79
CA TYR A 175 -0.52 -1.41 5.83
C TYR A 175 0.81 -1.45 6.59
N LYS A 176 1.88 -0.87 6.02
CA LYS A 176 3.21 -0.87 6.64
C LYS A 176 3.96 0.41 6.37
N ILE A 177 4.53 1.00 7.43
CA ILE A 177 5.37 2.20 7.38
C ILE A 177 6.79 1.83 7.81
N LYS A 178 7.75 2.13 6.95
CA LYS A 178 9.19 1.94 7.21
C LYS A 178 9.94 3.24 7.07
N CYS A 179 10.99 3.44 7.85
CA CYS A 179 11.97 4.48 7.56
C CYS A 179 12.65 4.25 6.21
N LEU A 180 12.97 5.32 5.48
CA LEU A 180 13.70 5.28 4.20
C LEU A 180 15.12 4.73 4.34
N ASP A 181 15.70 4.77 5.54
CA ASP A 181 16.98 4.11 5.81
C ASP A 181 16.88 2.57 5.75
N GLY A 182 15.66 2.02 5.67
CA GLY A 182 15.34 0.61 5.56
C GLY A 182 15.60 -0.19 6.83
N ARG A 183 16.03 0.45 7.92
CA ARG A 183 16.50 -0.22 9.13
C ARG A 183 15.39 -0.42 10.16
N GLN A 184 14.36 0.44 10.15
CA GLN A 184 13.33 0.46 11.17
C GLN A 184 11.92 0.36 10.56
N ASN A 185 11.11 -0.52 11.16
CA ASN A 185 9.68 -0.62 10.90
C ASN A 185 8.98 0.22 11.96
N GLU A 186 8.30 1.28 11.53
CA GLU A 186 7.66 2.24 12.43
C GLU A 186 6.27 1.77 12.85
N GLY A 187 5.63 0.96 12.00
CA GLY A 187 4.41 0.26 12.37
C GLY A 187 3.79 -0.44 11.17
N GLN A 188 2.90 -1.38 11.48
CA GLN A 188 2.17 -2.16 10.49
C GLN A 188 0.85 -2.66 11.08
N GLY A 189 -0.13 -2.95 10.22
CA GLY A 189 -1.41 -3.49 10.63
C GLY A 189 -2.20 -4.03 9.45
N ASP A 190 -3.23 -4.82 9.76
CA ASP A 190 -4.15 -5.39 8.77
C ASP A 190 -5.53 -4.75 8.93
N VAL A 191 -6.11 -4.31 7.83
CA VAL A 191 -7.45 -3.74 7.77
C VAL A 191 -8.33 -4.71 7.01
N PHE A 192 -9.15 -5.46 7.75
CA PHE A 192 -10.06 -6.44 7.18
C PHE A 192 -11.25 -5.79 6.50
N LEU A 193 -11.73 -6.43 5.43
CA LEU A 193 -12.91 -6.00 4.71
C LEU A 193 -14.13 -6.10 5.63
N ASP A 194 -14.74 -4.96 5.90
CA ASP A 194 -16.02 -4.86 6.60
C ASP A 194 -17.14 -5.35 5.67
N LEU A 195 -17.72 -6.48 6.07
CA LEU A 195 -18.80 -7.17 5.38
C LEU A 195 -20.19 -6.61 5.77
N GLY A 196 -20.25 -5.60 6.64
CA GLY A 196 -21.50 -4.98 7.08
C GLY A 196 -22.33 -5.86 8.02
N GLN A 197 -21.72 -6.85 8.68
CA GLN A 197 -22.40 -7.63 9.70
C GLN A 197 -22.23 -6.91 11.04
N ASN A 198 -23.31 -6.28 11.51
CA ASN A 198 -23.38 -5.79 12.88
C ASN A 198 -23.16 -6.98 13.83
N HIS A 199 -22.20 -6.85 14.74
CA HIS A 199 -22.12 -7.68 15.95
C HIS A 199 -23.37 -7.49 16.83
#